data_AF-A0A382KTF8-F1
#
_entry.id   AF-A0A382KTF8-F1
#
_cell.length_a   1.000
_cell.length_b   1.000
_cell.length_c   1.000
_cell.angle_alpha   90.00
_cell.angle_beta   90.00
_cell.angle_gamma   90.00
#
_symmetry.space_group_name_H-M   'P 1'
#
loop_
_entity.id
_entity.type
_entity.pdbx_description
1 polymer ?
#
loop_
_entity_poly.entity_id
_entity_poly.type
_entity_poly.pdbx_seq_one_letter_code
_entity_poly.pdbx_strand_id
1 'polypeptide(L)' 'MSDTNNIKIGKNVIQIEARAVLAIADRINKLFETAVKTILDCKGRLIVLGIGKSGLISQKIASTMA' A
#
# COMPACT_ATOMS: atom_id res chain seq x y z
N MET A 1 -37.16 0.54 0.22
CA MET A 1 -35.70 0.52 0.01
C MET A 1 -35.24 -0.90 0.25
N SER A 2 -34.85 -1.61 -0.81
CA SER A 2 -34.47 -3.02 -0.75
C SER A 2 -33.33 -3.21 0.25
N ASP A 3 -33.43 -4.21 1.11
CA ASP A 3 -32.41 -4.56 2.11
C ASP A 3 -31.07 -4.83 1.43
N THR A 4 -30.22 -3.81 1.39
CA THR A 4 -28.84 -3.92 0.94
C THR A 4 -28.14 -4.88 1.89
N ASN A 5 -27.78 -6.08 1.41
CA ASN A 5 -27.03 -7.06 2.19
C ASN A 5 -25.59 -6.54 2.42
N ASN A 6 -25.44 -5.63 3.39
CA ASN A 6 -24.19 -4.96 3.73
C ASN A 6 -23.09 -5.95 4.10
N ILE A 7 -23.44 -7.12 4.67
CA ILE A 7 -22.51 -8.22 4.94
C ILE A 7 -21.92 -8.75 3.62
N LYS A 8 -22.76 -9.00 2.61
CA LYS A 8 -22.31 -9.44 1.28
C LYS A 8 -21.42 -8.39 0.62
N ILE A 9 -21.78 -7.11 0.71
CA ILE A 9 -20.97 -6.01 0.16
C ILE A 9 -19.61 -5.93 0.86
N GLY A 10 -19.58 -5.93 2.19
CA GLY A 10 -18.34 -5.90 2.96
C GLY A 10 -17.42 -7.08 2.61
N LYS A 11 -17.96 -8.30 2.53
CA LYS A 11 -17.20 -9.48 2.08
C LYS A 11 -16.63 -9.29 0.67
N ASN A 12 -17.42 -8.73 -0.26
CA ASN A 12 -16.97 -8.49 -1.62
C ASN A 12 -15.83 -7.46 -1.69
N VAL A 13 -15.92 -6.36 -0.93
CA VAL A 13 -14.86 -5.34 -0.86
C VAL A 13 -13.54 -5.97 -0.38
N ILE A 14 -13.57 -6.72 0.72
CA ILE A 14 -12.38 -7.40 1.24
C ILE A 14 -11.81 -8.39 0.21
N GLN A 15 -12.65 -9.14 -0.51
CA GLN A 15 -12.20 -10.04 -1.57
C GLN A 15 -11.57 -9.31 -2.78
N ILE A 16 -12.06 -8.11 -3.12
CA ILE A 16 -11.46 -7.27 -4.17
C ILE A 16 -10.08 -6.79 -3.71
N GLU A 17 -9.98 -6.25 -2.49
CA GLU A 17 -8.73 -5.76 -1.94
C GLU A 17 -7.68 -6.87 -1.78
N ALA A 18 -8.07 -8.04 -1.29
CA ALA A 18 -7.19 -9.19 -1.16
C ALA A 18 -6.57 -9.61 -2.51
N ARG A 19 -7.39 -9.64 -3.57
CA ARG A 19 -6.90 -9.92 -4.94
C ARG A 19 -5.95 -8.84 -5.44
N ALA A 20 -6.26 -7.56 -5.16
CA ALA A 20 -5.38 -6.46 -5.52
C ALA A 20 -4.02 -6.56 -4.81
N VAL A 21 -4.00 -6.90 -3.52
CA VAL A 21 -2.76 -7.13 -2.77
C VAL A 21 -2.00 -8.33 -3.32
N LEU A 22 -2.68 -9.45 -3.62
CA LEU A 22 -2.05 -10.63 -4.18
C LEU A 22 -1.37 -10.33 -5.53
N ALA A 23 -2.01 -9.54 -6.39
CA ALA A 23 -1.43 -9.15 -7.69
C ALA A 23 -0.16 -8.28 -7.57
N ILE A 24 0.12 -7.69 -6.40
CA ILE A 24 1.36 -6.95 -6.17
C ILE A 24 2.57 -7.89 -6.06
N ALA A 25 2.37 -9.17 -5.72
CA ALA A 25 3.45 -10.16 -5.61
C ALA A 25 4.28 -10.23 -6.91
N ASP A 26 3.63 -10.16 -8.07
CA ASP A 26 4.27 -10.19 -9.39
C ASP A 26 5.16 -8.97 -9.66
N ARG A 27 4.98 -7.88 -8.89
CA ARG A 27 5.79 -6.66 -8.98
C ARG A 27 7.03 -6.71 -8.09
N ILE A 28 7.17 -7.74 -7.25
CA ILE A 28 8.36 -7.96 -6.42
C ILE A 28 9.44 -8.60 -7.30
N ASN A 29 10.19 -7.75 -7.98
CA ASN A 29 11.25 -8.14 -8.91
C ASN A 29 12.54 -7.34 -8.65
N LYS A 30 13.46 -7.32 -9.62
CA LYS A 30 14.75 -6.64 -9.46
C LYS A 30 14.63 -5.14 -9.14
N LEU A 31 13.61 -4.46 -9.66
CA LEU A 31 13.37 -3.04 -9.33
C LEU A 31 13.00 -2.84 -7.86
N PHE A 32 12.23 -3.76 -7.29
CA PHE A 32 11.92 -3.75 -5.86
C PHE A 32 13.18 -3.94 -5.02
N GLU A 33 14.03 -4.91 -5.38
CA GLU A 33 15.31 -5.14 -4.69
C GLU A 33 16.21 -3.91 -4.73
N THR A 34 16.32 -3.26 -5.90
CA THR A 34 17.07 -2.01 -6.05
C THR A 34 16.50 -0.91 -5.17
N ALA A 35 15.17 -0.71 -5.15
CA ALA A 35 14.54 0.31 -4.31
C ALA A 35 14.82 0.09 -2.82
N VAL A 36 14.75 -1.16 -2.34
CA VAL A 36 15.08 -1.50 -0.95
C VAL A 36 16.53 -1.13 -0.62
N LYS A 37 17.48 -1.52 -1.48
CA LYS A 37 18.90 -1.19 -1.30
C LYS A 37 19.13 0.33 -1.27
N THR A 38 18.54 1.06 -2.21
CA THR A 38 18.65 2.52 -2.26
C THR A 38 18.14 3.19 -0.99
N ILE A 39 17.03 2.70 -0.42
CA ILE A 39 16.50 3.22 0.84
C ILE A 39 17.46 2.91 2.01
N LEU A 40 17.95 1.68 2.10
CA LEU A 40 18.87 1.26 3.17
C LEU A 40 20.23 1.97 3.12
N ASP A 41 20.71 2.29 1.92
CA ASP A 41 21.97 2.99 1.71
C ASP A 41 21.85 4.50 1.94
N CYS A 42 20.63 5.03 2.09
CA CYS A 42 20.38 6.44 2.33
C CYS A 42 21.00 6.89 3.67
N LYS A 43 21.96 7.83 3.60
CA LYS A 43 22.61 8.41 4.81
C LYS A 43 21.88 9.63 5.37
N GLY A 44 20.86 10.11 4.65
CA GLY A 44 20.08 11.28 5.02
C GLY A 44 18.72 10.88 5.60
N ARG A 45 17.67 11.54 5.11
CA ARG A 45 16.29 11.26 5.49
C ARG A 45 15.51 10.79 4.27
N LEU A 46 14.67 9.77 4.46
CA LEU A 46 13.69 9.36 3.46
C LEU A 46 12.46 10.28 3.55
N ILE A 47 12.21 11.07 2.51
CA ILE A 47 11.03 11.94 2.42
C ILE A 47 9.98 11.24 1.57
N VAL A 48 8.81 10.95 2.16
CA VAL A 48 7.68 10.31 1.47
C VAL A 48 6.54 11.33 1.36
N LEU A 49 6.08 11.59 0.14
CA LEU A 49 5.07 12.61 -0.15
C LEU A 49 3.92 12.03 -0.97
N GLY A 50 2.72 12.54 -0.73
CA GLY A 50 1.52 12.19 -1.49
C GLY A 50 0.36 13.11 -1.12
N ILE A 51 -0.62 13.22 -2.00
CA ILE A 51 -1.84 14.00 -1.79
C ILE A 51 -3.06 13.08 -1.61
N GLY A 52 -4.08 13.56 -0.89
CA GLY A 52 -5.32 12.80 -0.65
C GLY A 52 -5.07 11.48 0.08
N LYS A 53 -5.71 10.39 -0.38
CA LYS A 53 -5.56 9.05 0.23
C LYS A 53 -4.11 8.57 0.20
N SER A 54 -3.37 8.87 -0.86
CA SER A 54 -1.95 8.53 -0.97
C SER A 54 -1.08 9.29 0.04
N GLY A 55 -1.51 10.47 0.48
CA GLY A 55 -0.88 11.22 1.57
C GLY A 55 -1.00 10.49 2.91
N LEU A 56 -2.17 9.92 3.21
CA LEU A 56 -2.39 9.12 4.42
C LEU A 56 -1.49 7.86 4.43
N ILE A 57 -1.36 7.18 3.29
CA ILE A 57 -0.44 6.04 3.15
C ILE A 57 1.02 6.48 3.31
N SER A 58 1.40 7.62 2.71
CA SER A 58 2.75 8.18 2.83
C SER A 58 3.10 8.48 4.28
N GLN A 59 2.17 9.07 5.05
CA GLN A 59 2.36 9.30 6.49
C GLN A 59 2.55 7.99 7.27
N LYS A 60 1.78 6.95 6.97
CA LYS A 60 1.91 5.62 7.60
C LYS A 60 3.26 4.95 7.30
N ILE A 61 3.75 5.09 6.07
CA ILE A 61 5.07 4.58 5.69
C ILE A 61 6.15 5.37 6.44
N ALA A 62 6.08 6.70 6.39
CA ALA A 62 7.04 7.57 7.05
C ALA A 62 7.12 7.29 8.57
N SER A 63 5.99 7.03 9.24
CA SER A 63 6.00 6.72 10.68
C SER A 63 6.70 5.41 11.04
N THR A 64 6.86 4.48 10.09
CA THR A 64 7.59 3.22 10.29
C THR A 64 9.08 3.36 9.99
N MET A 65 9.43 4.33 9.14
CA MET A 65 10.79 4.53 8.62
C MET A 65 11.52 5.74 9.26
N ALA A 66 10.88 6.39 10.24
CA ALA A 66 11.36 7.58 10.95
C ALA A 66 12.30 7.22 12.11
#